data_AF-A0A9P4IVK1-F1
#
_entry.id   AF-A0A9P4IVK1-F1
#
_cell.length_a   1.000
_cell.length_b   1.000
_cell.length_c   1.000
_cell.angle_alpha   90.00
_cell.angle_beta   90.00
_cell.angle_gamma   90.00
#
_symmetry.space_group_name_H-M   'P 1'
#
loop_
_entity.id
_entity.type
_entity.pdbx_description
1 polymer ?
#
loop_
_entity_poly.entity_id
_entity_poly.type
_entity_poly.pdbx_seq_one_letter_code
_entity_poly.pdbx_strand_id
1 'polypeptide(L)'
;LQSSCMNTDEYFSIVAVPGLGAHPEESWTWFPPRKRENARYGAFNWISDPNGLIKLYPNSRIMLYDFASAWHGSKRVRATLKSICTVLLDNLLEVRKGGTQMNRPLIFIGHSMGGLIIAKTICIAKASKEYEPLAICTVGCGFFGTPFHGTAMAKLGLLYTSVFGQEGYEALLSFMKNERNDTLDEVTSDFVAICNKFVPPIDLFCAYEEMEIDASKFVEKATQKAPALLSHQFFKDGATRLLNKGHSSLGYGQVSITSCISHNCLTP
;
A
#
# COMPACT_ATOMS: atom_id res chain seq x y z
N LEU A 1 29.49 -0.51 13.47
CA LEU A 1 28.47 -0.50 14.55
C LEU A 1 27.45 -1.59 14.23
N GLN A 2 27.77 -2.83 14.59
CA GLN A 2 26.82 -3.95 14.59
C GLN A 2 26.28 -4.06 16.02
N SER A 3 24.99 -3.86 16.23
CA SER A 3 24.33 -4.35 17.44
C SER A 3 23.06 -5.09 17.03
N SER A 4 23.10 -6.38 17.30
CA SER A 4 22.12 -7.42 16.99
C SER A 4 20.70 -7.06 17.41
N CYS A 5 19.83 -6.82 16.43
CA CYS A 5 18.37 -6.87 16.60
C CYS A 5 17.84 -8.32 16.68
N MET A 6 18.72 -9.32 16.62
CA MET A 6 18.35 -10.73 16.61
C MET A 6 18.58 -11.35 17.98
N ASN A 7 17.53 -11.36 18.80
CA ASN A 7 17.37 -12.34 19.86
C ASN A 7 15.97 -12.96 19.70
N THR A 8 15.92 -14.28 19.56
CA THR A 8 14.84 -15.05 18.92
C THR A 8 13.75 -15.54 19.88
N ASP A 9 13.26 -14.67 20.75
CA ASP A 9 11.87 -14.75 21.19
C ASP A 9 11.11 -13.73 20.32
N GLU A 10 10.10 -14.15 19.55
CA GLU A 10 9.40 -13.40 18.46
C GLU A 10 8.87 -11.99 18.83
N TYR A 11 9.77 -11.07 19.14
CA TYR A 11 9.50 -9.76 19.71
C TYR A 11 9.72 -8.73 18.62
N PHE A 12 8.80 -8.66 17.67
CA PHE A 12 8.83 -7.68 16.58
C PHE A 12 7.48 -6.96 16.46
N SER A 13 7.45 -5.90 15.67
CA SER A 13 6.25 -5.14 15.35
C SER A 13 5.94 -5.24 13.86
N ILE A 14 4.69 -5.55 13.52
CA ILE A 14 4.16 -5.46 12.15
C ILE A 14 3.38 -4.15 12.03
N VAL A 15 3.70 -3.33 11.05
CA VAL A 15 2.96 -2.11 10.71
C VAL A 15 2.25 -2.34 9.37
N ALA A 16 0.93 -2.42 9.43
CA ALA A 16 0.08 -2.68 8.28
C ALA A 16 -0.49 -1.36 7.73
N VAL A 17 -0.11 -1.02 6.51
CA VAL A 17 -0.48 0.24 5.84
C VAL A 17 -1.47 -0.06 4.69
N PRO A 18 -2.72 0.41 4.80
CA PRO A 18 -3.76 0.10 3.83
C PRO A 18 -3.60 0.87 2.52
N GLY A 19 -4.46 0.53 1.55
CA GLY A 19 -4.56 1.26 0.28
C GLY A 19 -5.28 2.60 0.44
N LEU A 20 -5.20 3.42 -0.62
CA LEU A 20 -5.86 4.72 -0.64
C LEU A 20 -7.38 4.59 -0.50
N GLY A 21 -7.96 5.28 0.48
CA GLY A 21 -9.42 5.29 0.72
C GLY A 21 -9.98 3.97 1.25
N ALA A 22 -9.13 3.02 1.64
CA ALA A 22 -9.56 1.75 2.22
C ALA A 22 -9.71 1.87 3.74
N HIS A 23 -10.71 1.18 4.32
CA HIS A 23 -10.86 1.10 5.77
C HIS A 23 -9.68 0.28 6.35
N PRO A 24 -8.93 0.78 7.35
CA PRO A 24 -7.72 0.12 7.83
C PRO A 24 -7.93 -1.33 8.28
N GLU A 25 -9.05 -1.64 8.91
CA GLU A 25 -9.36 -3.00 9.38
C GLU A 25 -9.85 -3.90 8.25
N GLU A 26 -10.68 -3.39 7.34
CA GLU A 26 -11.27 -4.19 6.26
C GLU A 26 -10.25 -4.49 5.15
N SER A 27 -9.21 -3.65 5.02
CA SER A 27 -8.13 -3.80 4.03
C SER A 27 -7.41 -5.13 4.09
N TRP A 28 -7.49 -5.81 5.24
CA TRP A 28 -6.83 -7.10 5.50
C TRP A 28 -7.82 -8.25 5.63
N THR A 29 -9.07 -8.03 5.21
CA THR A 29 -10.13 -9.04 5.26
C THR A 29 -10.29 -9.68 3.89
N TRP A 30 -10.08 -10.99 3.83
CA TRP A 30 -10.54 -11.80 2.71
C TRP A 30 -12.04 -12.07 2.87
N PHE A 31 -12.81 -11.76 1.82
CA PHE A 31 -14.23 -12.05 1.77
C PHE A 31 -14.50 -13.22 0.82
N PRO A 32 -15.29 -14.23 1.25
CA PRO A 32 -15.66 -15.34 0.37
C PRO A 32 -16.47 -14.83 -0.84
N PRO A 33 -16.31 -15.42 -2.04
CA PRO A 33 -17.09 -15.04 -3.21
C PRO A 33 -18.60 -15.20 -2.98
N ARG A 34 -19.39 -14.13 -3.19
CA ARG A 34 -20.84 -14.05 -2.94
C ARG A 34 -21.75 -14.96 -3.80
N LYS A 35 -21.24 -16.02 -4.46
CA LYS A 35 -22.00 -16.81 -5.45
C LYS A 35 -22.15 -18.31 -5.16
N ARG A 36 -21.85 -18.79 -3.95
CA ARG A 36 -22.22 -20.16 -3.57
C ARG A 36 -23.18 -20.09 -2.38
N GLU A 37 -24.42 -20.52 -2.58
CA GLU A 37 -25.44 -20.71 -1.53
C GLU A 37 -24.94 -21.59 -0.36
N ASN A 38 -23.77 -22.22 -0.50
CA ASN A 38 -23.08 -23.02 0.51
C ASN A 38 -21.66 -22.50 0.83
N ALA A 39 -21.44 -21.18 0.91
CA ALA A 39 -20.14 -20.64 1.33
C ALA A 39 -19.83 -21.11 2.77
N ARG A 40 -18.96 -22.11 2.90
CA ARG A 40 -18.60 -22.76 4.18
C ARG A 40 -17.75 -21.88 5.11
N TYR A 41 -17.26 -20.75 4.60
CA TYR A 41 -16.30 -19.90 5.30
C TYR A 41 -16.84 -18.48 5.40
N GLY A 42 -16.75 -17.89 6.60
CA GLY A 42 -16.99 -16.47 6.82
C GLY A 42 -15.86 -15.62 6.27
N ALA A 43 -15.98 -14.30 6.43
CA ALA A 43 -14.86 -13.39 6.17
C ALA A 43 -13.68 -13.74 7.08
N PHE A 44 -12.45 -13.63 6.57
CA PHE A 44 -11.22 -13.96 7.30
C PHE A 44 -10.30 -12.74 7.32
N ASN A 45 -10.03 -12.20 8.51
CA ASN A 45 -9.15 -11.05 8.66
C ASN A 45 -7.73 -11.49 9.07
N TRP A 46 -6.75 -11.27 8.20
CA TRP A 46 -5.37 -11.70 8.46
C TRP A 46 -4.75 -11.07 9.71
N ILE A 47 -5.22 -9.89 10.12
CA ILE A 47 -4.69 -9.14 11.27
C ILE A 47 -5.38 -9.55 12.57
N SER A 48 -6.71 -9.62 12.59
CA SER A 48 -7.51 -9.79 13.82
C SER A 48 -8.10 -11.18 14.04
N ASP A 49 -8.12 -12.05 13.01
CA ASP A 49 -8.63 -13.41 13.17
C ASP A 49 -7.74 -14.22 14.13
N PRO A 50 -8.30 -14.96 15.09
CA PRO A 50 -7.54 -15.82 16.00
C PRO A 50 -6.72 -16.92 15.31
N ASN A 51 -6.93 -17.18 14.02
CA ASN A 51 -6.14 -18.09 13.19
C ASN A 51 -5.27 -17.36 12.15
N GLY A 52 -5.24 -16.02 12.17
CA GLY A 52 -4.39 -15.19 11.33
C GLY A 52 -2.98 -14.96 11.90
N LEU A 53 -2.42 -13.78 11.65
CA LEU A 53 -1.06 -13.42 12.08
C LEU A 53 -0.86 -13.49 13.60
N ILE A 54 -1.91 -13.22 14.38
CA ILE A 54 -1.86 -13.31 15.85
C ILE A 54 -1.50 -14.74 16.30
N LYS A 55 -2.00 -15.77 15.60
CA LYS A 55 -1.69 -17.17 15.92
C LYS A 55 -0.28 -17.55 15.51
N LEU A 56 0.15 -17.07 14.35
CA LEU A 56 1.48 -17.37 13.81
C LEU A 56 2.57 -16.67 14.62
N TYR A 57 2.29 -15.48 15.14
CA TYR A 57 3.25 -14.62 15.84
C TYR A 57 2.65 -14.04 17.13
N PRO A 58 2.40 -14.87 18.16
CA PRO A 58 1.66 -14.48 19.36
C PRO A 58 2.37 -13.40 20.20
N ASN A 59 3.68 -13.25 20.06
CA ASN A 59 4.48 -12.24 20.77
C ASN A 59 4.71 -10.96 19.95
N SER A 60 4.19 -10.90 18.72
CA SER A 60 4.31 -9.74 17.85
C SER A 60 3.30 -8.66 18.20
N ARG A 61 3.68 -7.39 17.98
CA ARG A 61 2.75 -6.26 18.02
C ARG A 61 2.29 -5.94 16.60
N ILE A 62 1.00 -6.04 16.32
CA ILE A 62 0.45 -5.66 15.03
C ILE A 62 -0.24 -4.29 15.15
N MET A 63 0.13 -3.36 14.29
CA MET A 63 -0.39 -1.98 14.26
C MET A 63 -0.99 -1.69 12.89
N LEU A 64 -2.18 -1.08 12.86
CA LEU A 64 -2.83 -0.61 11.65
C LEU A 64 -2.60 0.89 11.51
N TYR A 65 -2.15 1.35 10.33
CA TYR A 65 -2.00 2.78 10.07
C TYR A 65 -3.23 3.34 9.37
N ASP A 66 -3.99 4.18 10.08
CA ASP A 66 -5.13 4.90 9.51
C ASP A 66 -4.75 6.32 9.05
N PHE A 67 -4.30 6.42 7.80
CA PHE A 67 -4.11 7.73 7.16
C PHE A 67 -5.39 8.27 6.50
N ALA A 68 -6.52 7.53 6.51
CA ALA A 68 -7.81 8.02 6.01
C ALA A 68 -8.40 9.08 6.95
N SER A 69 -8.13 8.98 8.26
CA SER A 69 -8.46 9.98 9.28
C SER A 69 -7.85 11.37 9.01
N ALA A 70 -6.71 11.45 8.31
CA ALA A 70 -6.12 12.72 7.86
C ALA A 70 -7.00 13.45 6.82
N TRP A 71 -7.98 12.76 6.24
CA TRP A 71 -8.83 13.24 5.16
C TRP A 71 -10.32 13.40 5.56
N HIS A 72 -10.74 12.78 6.66
CA HIS A 72 -12.12 12.83 7.17
C HIS A 72 -12.19 13.65 8.47
N GLY A 73 -12.81 14.84 8.39
CA GLY A 73 -13.07 15.69 9.55
C GLY A 73 -12.88 17.19 9.28
N SER A 74 -13.22 18.03 10.25
CA SER A 74 -13.14 19.50 10.20
C SER A 74 -11.71 20.08 10.13
N LYS A 75 -10.68 19.21 10.10
CA LYS A 75 -9.27 19.56 9.92
C LYS A 75 -8.73 19.08 8.57
N ARG A 76 -9.47 19.32 7.48
CA ARG A 76 -9.05 19.02 6.10
C ARG A 76 -7.80 19.83 5.75
N VAL A 77 -6.62 19.32 6.07
CA VAL A 77 -5.38 19.79 5.46
C VAL A 77 -5.17 18.94 4.21
N ARG A 78 -4.78 19.55 3.09
CA ARG A 78 -4.28 18.81 1.91
C ARG A 78 -3.05 18.01 2.34
N ALA A 79 -3.23 16.76 2.77
CA ALA A 79 -2.14 15.94 3.27
C ALA A 79 -1.26 15.48 2.09
N THR A 80 -0.05 16.00 2.03
CA THR A 80 0.95 15.52 1.07
C THR A 80 1.41 14.12 1.46
N LEU A 81 1.93 13.34 0.51
CA LEU A 81 2.57 12.05 0.80
C LEU A 81 3.62 12.18 1.91
N LYS A 82 4.44 13.24 1.86
CA LYS A 82 5.42 13.56 2.90
C LYS A 82 4.75 13.71 4.28
N SER A 83 3.67 14.49 4.39
CA SER A 83 2.98 14.66 5.68
C SER A 83 2.40 13.35 6.24
N ILE A 84 1.87 12.48 5.39
CA ILE A 84 1.37 11.16 5.79
C ILE A 84 2.51 10.29 6.31
N CYS A 85 3.68 10.34 5.66
CA CYS A 85 4.85 9.59 6.10
C CYS A 85 5.40 10.13 7.43
N THR A 86 5.46 11.45 7.58
CA THR A 86 5.92 12.11 8.82
C THR A 86 5.01 11.74 10.00
N VAL A 87 3.68 11.80 9.84
CA VAL A 87 2.74 11.39 10.90
C VAL A 87 2.93 9.92 11.28
N LEU A 88 3.17 9.04 10.31
CA LEU A 88 3.50 7.63 10.60
C LEU A 88 4.78 7.51 11.44
N LEU A 89 5.84 8.24 11.08
CA LEU A 89 7.11 8.24 11.81
C LEU A 89 6.95 8.76 13.23
N ASP A 90 6.24 9.87 13.41
CA ASP A 90 5.99 10.47 14.72
C ASP A 90 5.21 9.51 15.63
N ASN A 91 4.15 8.89 15.10
CA ASN A 91 3.37 7.88 15.82
C ASN A 91 4.21 6.65 16.20
N LEU A 92 5.09 6.20 15.31
CA LEU A 92 5.99 5.08 15.58
C LEU A 92 7.02 5.42 16.65
N LEU A 93 7.59 6.63 16.63
CA LEU A 93 8.47 7.09 17.70
C LEU A 93 7.72 7.12 19.03
N GLU A 94 6.51 7.69 19.07
CA GLU A 94 5.68 7.76 20.27
C GLU A 94 5.42 6.37 20.88
N VAL A 95 4.94 5.42 20.07
CA VAL A 95 4.62 4.05 20.50
C VAL A 95 5.86 3.27 20.95
N ARG A 96 7.05 3.77 20.63
CA ARG A 96 8.34 3.15 20.96
C ARG A 96 9.11 3.93 22.03
N LYS A 97 8.55 5.01 22.58
CA LYS A 97 9.16 5.74 23.70
C LYS A 97 9.33 4.81 24.91
N GLY A 98 10.58 4.66 25.34
CA GLY A 98 10.94 3.98 26.59
C GLY A 98 11.31 2.50 26.47
N GLY A 99 12.16 2.06 27.41
CA GLY A 99 12.58 0.67 27.55
C GLY A 99 13.23 0.07 26.30
N THR A 100 12.96 -1.22 26.05
CA THR A 100 13.48 -1.97 24.90
C THR A 100 12.68 -1.76 23.61
N GLN A 101 11.61 -0.96 23.63
CA GLN A 101 10.74 -0.78 22.46
C GLN A 101 11.44 -0.07 21.31
N MET A 102 12.41 0.80 21.60
CA MET A 102 13.19 1.52 20.58
C MET A 102 13.96 0.58 19.64
N ASN A 103 14.38 -0.59 20.12
CA ASN A 103 15.19 -1.56 19.36
C ASN A 103 14.39 -2.73 18.79
N ARG A 104 13.07 -2.77 19.02
CA ARG A 104 12.20 -3.86 18.56
C ARG A 104 12.17 -3.92 17.02
N PRO A 105 12.51 -5.03 16.36
CA PRO A 105 12.43 -5.13 14.90
C PRO A 105 11.08 -4.69 14.33
N LEU A 106 11.10 -4.00 13.18
CA LEU A 106 9.94 -3.50 12.46
C LEU A 106 9.82 -4.24 11.13
N ILE A 107 8.62 -4.75 10.86
CA ILE A 107 8.20 -5.26 9.58
C ILE A 107 7.06 -4.39 9.07
N PHE A 108 7.16 -3.88 7.86
CA PHE A 108 6.06 -3.17 7.21
C PHE A 108 5.33 -4.08 6.23
N ILE A 109 4.00 -4.01 6.21
CA ILE A 109 3.19 -4.60 5.14
C ILE A 109 2.33 -3.52 4.50
N GLY A 110 2.44 -3.35 3.18
CA GLY A 110 1.75 -2.31 2.43
C GLY A 110 0.83 -2.90 1.38
N HIS A 111 -0.43 -2.48 1.39
CA HIS A 111 -1.36 -2.79 0.31
C HIS A 111 -1.52 -1.58 -0.62
N SER A 112 -1.38 -1.79 -1.94
CA SER A 112 -1.55 -0.74 -2.95
C SER A 112 -0.71 0.51 -2.61
N MET A 113 -1.31 1.69 -2.50
CA MET A 113 -0.67 2.95 -2.09
C MET A 113 0.11 2.84 -0.76
N GLY A 114 -0.30 1.97 0.15
CA GLY A 114 0.37 1.77 1.42
C GLY A 114 1.84 1.38 1.27
N GLY A 115 2.19 0.63 0.21
CA GLY A 115 3.59 0.31 -0.10
C GLY A 115 4.43 1.53 -0.51
N LEU A 116 3.83 2.50 -1.23
CA LEU A 116 4.50 3.75 -1.58
C LEU A 116 4.69 4.66 -0.36
N ILE A 117 3.72 4.66 0.56
CA ILE A 117 3.86 5.32 1.86
C ILE A 117 5.04 4.72 2.63
N ILE A 118 5.13 3.39 2.71
CA ILE A 118 6.25 2.70 3.38
C ILE A 118 7.60 3.07 2.74
N ALA A 119 7.70 3.00 1.41
CA ALA A 119 8.93 3.35 0.69
C ALA A 119 9.36 4.79 1.01
N LYS A 120 8.45 5.76 0.90
CA LYS A 120 8.76 7.16 1.20
C LYS A 120 9.08 7.39 2.68
N THR A 121 8.39 6.70 3.59
CA THR A 121 8.65 6.72 5.03
C THR A 121 10.09 6.28 5.33
N ILE A 122 10.57 5.20 4.73
CA ILE A 122 11.93 4.70 4.92
C ILE A 122 12.97 5.69 4.35
N CYS A 123 12.70 6.29 3.19
CA CYS A 123 13.56 7.35 2.65
C CYS A 123 13.66 8.55 3.60
N ILE A 124 12.54 9.03 4.15
CA ILE A 124 12.52 10.13 5.12
C ILE A 124 13.24 9.72 6.41
N ALA A 125 13.02 8.49 6.87
CA ALA A 125 13.63 7.98 8.10
C ALA A 125 15.15 7.92 8.00
N LYS A 126 15.68 7.48 6.85
CA LYS A 126 17.14 7.42 6.63
C LYS A 126 17.78 8.81 6.48
N ALA A 127 17.04 9.79 5.97
CA ALA A 127 17.51 11.15 5.73
C ALA A 127 17.50 12.06 6.98
N SER A 128 16.78 11.68 8.05
CA SER A 128 16.67 12.45 9.29
C SER A 128 17.24 11.70 10.49
N LYS A 129 18.13 12.34 11.26
CA LYS A 129 18.68 11.77 12.50
C LYS A 129 17.60 11.43 13.54
N GLU A 130 16.49 12.17 13.54
CA GLU A 130 15.37 11.95 14.45
C GLU A 130 14.70 10.59 14.22
N TYR A 131 14.57 10.19 12.95
CA TYR A 131 13.86 8.99 12.53
C TYR A 131 14.77 7.81 12.20
N GLU A 132 16.09 8.03 12.18
CA GLU A 132 17.09 7.02 11.87
C GLU A 132 16.93 5.71 12.68
N PRO A 133 16.56 5.73 13.98
CA PRO A 133 16.29 4.49 14.71
C PRO A 133 15.20 3.61 14.10
N LEU A 134 14.16 4.22 13.49
CA LEU A 134 13.09 3.48 12.81
C LEU A 134 13.60 2.81 11.53
N ALA A 135 14.45 3.50 10.77
CA ALA A 135 15.08 2.93 9.58
C ALA A 135 16.00 1.75 9.96
N ILE A 136 16.83 1.92 11.00
CA ILE A 136 17.74 0.86 11.50
C ILE A 136 16.97 -0.35 12.02
N CYS A 137 15.83 -0.14 12.69
CA CYS A 137 15.02 -1.24 13.22
C CYS A 137 14.17 -1.94 12.16
N THR A 138 14.07 -1.40 10.95
CA THR A 138 13.29 -2.02 9.88
C THR A 138 14.06 -3.20 9.31
N VAL A 139 13.50 -4.41 9.45
CA VAL A 139 14.15 -5.65 9.02
C VAL A 139 13.49 -6.26 7.78
N GLY A 140 12.24 -5.91 7.49
CA GLY A 140 11.56 -6.40 6.29
C GLY A 140 10.36 -5.56 5.86
N CYS A 141 10.01 -5.66 4.57
CA CYS A 141 8.85 -5.03 3.97
C CYS A 141 8.14 -6.00 3.02
N GLY A 142 6.82 -6.17 3.18
CA GLY A 142 5.95 -6.91 2.28
C GLY A 142 4.99 -6.00 1.52
N PHE A 143 4.90 -6.15 0.20
CA PHE A 143 4.10 -5.30 -0.67
C PHE A 143 3.06 -6.11 -1.44
N PHE A 144 1.81 -5.64 -1.42
CA PHE A 144 0.67 -6.29 -2.05
C PHE A 144 0.03 -5.36 -3.08
N GLY A 145 0.28 -5.61 -4.37
CA GLY A 145 -0.27 -4.80 -5.47
C GLY A 145 0.18 -3.34 -5.45
N THR A 146 1.37 -3.05 -4.92
CA THR A 146 1.91 -1.69 -4.82
C THR A 146 2.38 -1.19 -6.19
N PRO A 147 1.89 -0.02 -6.66
CA PRO A 147 2.22 0.49 -8.00
C PRO A 147 3.54 1.27 -7.98
N PHE A 148 4.67 0.58 -7.77
CA PHE A 148 6.02 1.20 -7.77
C PHE A 148 6.39 1.86 -9.10
N HIS A 149 5.79 1.41 -10.21
CA HIS A 149 5.93 2.00 -11.56
C HIS A 149 4.67 2.74 -12.02
N GLY A 150 3.82 3.11 -11.07
CA GLY A 150 2.54 3.76 -11.34
C GLY A 150 1.48 2.78 -11.84
N THR A 151 0.27 3.29 -12.02
CA THR A 151 -0.86 2.51 -12.53
C THR A 151 -1.78 3.36 -13.40
N ALA A 152 -2.32 2.75 -14.47
CA ALA A 152 -3.34 3.38 -15.30
C ALA A 152 -4.63 3.66 -14.49
N MET A 153 -4.87 2.88 -13.43
CA MET A 153 -6.04 3.04 -12.54
C MET A 153 -6.00 4.34 -11.73
N ALA A 154 -4.81 4.93 -11.53
CA ALA A 154 -4.68 6.22 -10.84
C ALA A 154 -5.37 7.36 -11.61
N LYS A 155 -5.38 7.30 -12.94
CA LYS A 155 -6.11 8.25 -13.80
C LYS A 155 -7.62 8.13 -13.61
N LEU A 156 -8.13 6.90 -13.50
CA LEU A 156 -9.55 6.66 -13.21
C LEU A 156 -9.94 7.14 -11.81
N GLY A 157 -9.05 6.95 -10.82
CA GLY A 157 -9.24 7.49 -9.49
C GLY A 157 -9.31 9.03 -9.50
N LEU A 158 -8.42 9.72 -10.22
CA LEU A 158 -8.43 11.19 -10.31
C LEU A 158 -9.70 11.74 -10.95
N LEU A 159 -10.16 11.05 -11.98
CA LEU A 159 -11.40 11.40 -12.65
C LEU A 159 -12.61 11.19 -11.74
N TYR A 160 -12.57 10.15 -10.90
CA TYR A 160 -13.58 9.96 -9.87
C TYR A 160 -13.53 11.08 -8.82
N THR A 161 -12.35 11.47 -8.33
CA THR A 161 -12.24 12.55 -7.32
C THR A 161 -12.65 13.90 -7.87
N SER A 162 -12.32 14.21 -9.12
CA SER A 162 -12.67 15.49 -9.77
C SER A 162 -14.17 15.63 -10.02
N VAL A 163 -14.91 14.52 -10.14
CA VAL A 163 -16.37 14.52 -10.36
C VAL A 163 -17.14 14.43 -9.04
N PHE A 164 -16.61 13.74 -8.02
CA PHE A 164 -17.33 13.48 -6.76
C PHE A 164 -16.81 14.25 -5.54
N GLY A 165 -15.90 15.21 -5.71
CA GLY A 165 -15.50 16.13 -4.63
C GLY A 165 -14.68 15.48 -3.51
N GLN A 166 -13.90 14.46 -3.85
CA GLN A 166 -12.94 13.82 -2.94
C GLN A 166 -11.54 14.45 -3.12
N GLU A 167 -11.46 15.79 -3.00
CA GLU A 167 -10.26 16.61 -3.24
C GLU A 167 -9.03 16.16 -2.44
N GLY A 168 -9.22 15.42 -1.34
CA GLY A 168 -8.13 14.91 -0.53
C GLY A 168 -7.22 13.94 -1.29
N TYR A 169 -7.77 13.09 -2.13
CA TYR A 169 -6.98 12.00 -2.73
C TYR A 169 -6.21 12.39 -3.99
N GLU A 170 -6.39 13.61 -4.51
CA GLU A 170 -5.81 14.05 -5.78
C GLU A 170 -4.28 14.01 -5.80
N ALA A 171 -3.63 14.52 -4.76
CA ALA A 171 -2.17 14.52 -4.68
C ALA A 171 -1.60 13.10 -4.69
N LEU A 172 -2.26 12.18 -3.98
CA LEU A 172 -1.87 10.78 -3.88
C LEU A 172 -2.13 10.02 -5.19
N LEU A 173 -3.26 10.25 -5.82
CA LEU A 173 -3.55 9.66 -7.12
C LEU A 173 -2.64 10.24 -8.21
N SER A 174 -2.28 11.53 -8.13
CA SER A 174 -1.31 12.13 -9.05
C SER A 174 0.07 11.49 -8.93
N PHE A 175 0.47 11.12 -7.70
CA PHE A 175 1.73 10.42 -7.42
C PHE A 175 1.77 9.00 -8.00
N MET A 176 0.62 8.35 -8.23
CA MET A 176 0.55 6.98 -8.78
C MET A 176 0.35 6.93 -10.30
N LYS A 177 0.37 8.05 -11.02
CA LYS A 177 0.16 8.05 -12.47
C LYS A 177 1.28 7.30 -13.20
N ASN A 178 0.90 6.43 -14.14
CA ASN A 178 1.80 5.73 -15.08
C ASN A 178 2.25 6.60 -16.27
N GLU A 179 2.31 7.93 -16.11
CA GLU A 179 3.08 8.78 -17.03
C GLU A 179 4.49 8.87 -16.46
N ARG A 180 5.52 9.25 -17.25
CA ARG A 180 6.88 9.45 -16.69
C ARG A 180 6.77 10.30 -15.42
N ASN A 181 7.04 9.67 -14.30
CA ASN A 181 6.84 10.22 -12.99
C ASN A 181 8.15 10.09 -12.25
N ASP A 182 9.06 11.01 -12.60
CA ASP A 182 10.42 11.04 -12.11
C ASP A 182 10.45 11.00 -10.57
N THR A 183 9.44 11.57 -9.90
CA THR A 183 9.32 11.53 -8.44
C THR A 183 9.00 10.14 -7.89
N LEU A 184 8.12 9.37 -8.55
CA LEU A 184 7.81 8.00 -8.14
C LEU A 184 9.00 7.07 -8.41
N ASP A 185 9.64 7.23 -9.56
CA ASP A 185 10.82 6.45 -9.93
C ASP A 185 12.01 6.74 -9.00
N GLU A 186 12.23 8.02 -8.64
CA GLU A 186 13.23 8.44 -7.66
C GLU A 186 12.94 7.83 -6.29
N VAL A 187 11.70 7.90 -5.79
CA VAL A 187 11.34 7.32 -4.48
C VAL A 187 11.56 5.80 -4.47
N THR A 188 11.17 5.10 -5.53
CA THR A 188 11.36 3.66 -5.64
C THR A 188 12.85 3.30 -5.69
N SER A 189 13.63 4.03 -6.51
CA SER A 189 15.07 3.81 -6.65
C SER A 189 15.84 4.08 -5.36
N ASP A 190 15.54 5.19 -4.69
CA ASP A 190 16.13 5.54 -3.39
C ASP A 190 15.79 4.50 -2.32
N PHE A 191 14.53 4.07 -2.26
CA PHE A 191 14.06 3.06 -1.32
C PHE A 191 14.83 1.75 -1.48
N VAL A 192 14.94 1.24 -2.72
CA VAL A 192 15.69 0.02 -3.02
C VAL A 192 17.17 0.18 -2.67
N ALA A 193 17.78 1.31 -3.04
CA ALA A 193 19.18 1.60 -2.72
C ALA A 193 19.43 1.66 -1.21
N ILE A 194 18.50 2.21 -0.43
CA ILE A 194 18.57 2.26 1.03
C ILE A 194 18.47 0.85 1.62
N CYS A 195 17.47 0.06 1.21
CA CYS A 195 17.25 -1.31 1.70
C CYS A 195 18.48 -2.21 1.48
N ASN A 196 19.13 -2.08 0.33
CA ASN A 196 20.34 -2.85 -0.02
C ASN A 196 21.62 -2.39 0.71
N LYS A 197 21.64 -1.17 1.26
CA LYS A 197 22.81 -0.62 1.98
C LYS A 197 22.84 -1.00 3.46
N PHE A 198 21.73 -1.46 4.04
CA PHE A 198 21.71 -1.97 5.40
C PHE A 198 22.50 -3.28 5.50
N VAL A 199 23.01 -3.58 6.71
CA VAL A 199 23.75 -4.81 7.00
C VAL A 199 23.16 -5.46 8.25
N PRO A 200 22.39 -6.56 8.12
CA PRO A 200 21.96 -7.17 6.86
C PRO A 200 21.01 -6.26 6.05
N PRO A 201 20.85 -6.49 4.73
CA PRO A 201 19.85 -5.78 3.93
C PRO A 201 18.43 -5.96 4.50
N ILE A 202 17.54 -5.00 4.20
CA ILE A 202 16.13 -5.14 4.54
C ILE A 202 15.48 -6.15 3.58
N ASP A 203 14.81 -7.17 4.12
CA ASP A 203 14.16 -8.21 3.32
C ASP A 203 12.92 -7.65 2.61
N LEU A 204 12.85 -7.77 1.29
CA LEU A 204 11.75 -7.27 0.47
C LEU A 204 10.93 -8.41 -0.15
N PHE A 205 9.61 -8.37 0.06
CA PHE A 205 8.66 -9.31 -0.52
C PHE A 205 7.59 -8.57 -1.31
N CYS A 206 7.22 -9.10 -2.48
CA CYS A 206 6.24 -8.47 -3.37
C CYS A 206 5.27 -9.54 -3.90
N ALA A 207 3.98 -9.27 -3.78
CA ALA A 207 2.91 -10.11 -4.32
C ALA A 207 1.89 -9.25 -5.06
N TYR A 208 1.40 -9.74 -6.19
CA TYR A 208 0.37 -9.07 -6.97
C TYR A 208 -0.50 -10.10 -7.68
N GLU A 209 -1.75 -9.72 -7.93
CA GLU A 209 -2.69 -10.53 -8.70
C GLU A 209 -2.79 -9.98 -10.12
N GLU A 210 -2.64 -10.86 -11.10
CA GLU A 210 -2.96 -10.59 -12.49
C GLU A 210 -4.42 -11.01 -12.72
N MET A 211 -5.32 -10.04 -12.62
CA MET A 211 -6.69 -10.21 -13.07
C MET A 211 -6.87 -9.54 -14.43
N GLU A 212 -7.51 -10.24 -15.37
CA GLU A 212 -8.08 -9.61 -16.55
C GLU A 212 -9.16 -8.61 -16.11
N ILE A 213 -8.80 -7.32 -16.15
CA ILE A 213 -9.76 -6.25 -15.89
C ILE A 213 -10.61 -6.11 -17.14
N ASP A 214 -11.84 -6.62 -17.09
CA ASP A 214 -12.90 -6.22 -18.01
C ASP A 214 -13.23 -4.74 -17.71
N ALA A 215 -12.49 -3.86 -18.38
CA ALA A 215 -12.60 -2.42 -18.20
C ALA A 215 -14.04 -1.93 -18.42
N SER A 216 -14.79 -2.61 -19.29
CA SER A 216 -16.22 -2.39 -19.54
C SER A 216 -17.05 -2.57 -18.27
N LYS A 217 -16.84 -3.64 -17.50
CA LYS A 217 -17.54 -3.86 -16.21
C LYS A 217 -17.14 -2.87 -15.14
N PHE A 218 -15.88 -2.43 -15.10
CA PHE A 218 -15.44 -1.40 -14.15
C PHE A 218 -16.08 -0.04 -14.48
N VAL A 219 -16.04 0.34 -15.76
CA VAL A 219 -16.70 1.53 -16.31
C VAL A 219 -18.19 1.47 -16.04
N GLU A 220 -18.85 0.35 -16.34
CA GLU A 220 -20.29 0.14 -16.10
C GLU A 220 -20.64 0.26 -14.62
N LYS A 221 -19.85 -0.33 -13.71
CA LYS A 221 -20.09 -0.24 -12.27
C LYS A 221 -19.84 1.16 -11.73
N ALA A 222 -18.86 1.89 -12.28
CA ALA A 222 -18.58 3.28 -11.95
C ALA A 222 -19.68 4.21 -12.48
N THR A 223 -20.20 3.99 -13.69
CA THR A 223 -21.28 4.81 -14.28
C THR A 223 -22.63 4.49 -13.65
N GLN A 224 -22.93 3.23 -13.30
CA GLN A 224 -24.12 2.85 -12.54
C GLN A 224 -24.16 3.53 -11.17
N LYS A 225 -23.03 3.62 -10.47
CA LYS A 225 -22.94 4.32 -9.19
C LYS A 225 -22.91 5.84 -9.35
N ALA A 226 -22.61 6.34 -10.54
CA ALA A 226 -22.20 7.71 -10.74
C ALA A 226 -22.42 8.18 -12.20
N PRO A 227 -23.70 8.44 -12.60
CA PRO A 227 -24.06 8.71 -14.00
C PRO A 227 -23.39 9.96 -14.60
N ALA A 228 -23.04 10.94 -13.77
CA ALA A 228 -22.36 12.19 -14.17
C ALA A 228 -20.96 11.97 -14.79
N LEU A 229 -20.33 10.81 -14.57
CA LEU A 229 -19.07 10.44 -15.23
C LEU A 229 -19.24 10.34 -16.76
N LEU A 230 -20.42 9.93 -17.25
CA LEU A 230 -20.69 9.76 -18.69
C LEU A 230 -20.62 11.08 -19.47
N SER A 231 -20.88 12.21 -18.82
CA SER A 231 -20.82 13.54 -19.42
C SER A 231 -19.42 14.15 -19.41
N HIS A 232 -18.48 13.63 -18.63
CA HIS A 232 -17.15 14.22 -18.48
C HIS A 232 -16.26 13.88 -19.68
N GLN A 233 -15.71 14.91 -20.34
CA GLN A 233 -14.95 14.77 -21.61
C GLN A 233 -13.74 13.82 -21.46
N PHE A 234 -13.03 13.91 -20.33
CA PHE A 234 -11.94 12.99 -19.98
C PHE A 234 -12.38 11.53 -19.80
N PHE A 235 -13.61 11.28 -19.32
CA PHE A 235 -14.15 9.92 -19.16
C PHE A 235 -14.47 9.31 -20.52
N LYS A 236 -15.06 10.10 -21.42
CA LYS A 236 -15.31 9.67 -22.80
C LYS A 236 -14.01 9.29 -23.51
N ASP A 237 -12.98 10.12 -23.41
CA ASP A 237 -11.69 9.87 -24.06
C ASP A 237 -10.92 8.69 -23.42
N GLY A 238 -10.97 8.56 -22.08
CA GLY A 238 -10.33 7.48 -21.33
C GLY A 238 -11.02 6.12 -21.48
N ALA A 239 -12.35 6.09 -21.41
CA ALA A 239 -13.15 4.88 -21.63
C ALA A 239 -13.00 4.39 -23.07
N THR A 240 -12.99 5.29 -24.05
CA THR A 240 -12.76 4.91 -25.46
C THR A 240 -11.39 4.27 -25.67
N ARG A 241 -10.33 4.77 -25.02
CA ARG A 241 -8.99 4.15 -25.07
C ARG A 241 -8.89 2.80 -24.36
N LEU A 242 -9.61 2.61 -23.26
CA LEU A 242 -9.64 1.35 -22.51
C LEU A 242 -10.46 0.27 -23.24
N LEU A 243 -11.61 0.65 -23.81
CA LEU A 243 -12.47 -0.24 -24.58
C LEU A 243 -11.81 -0.69 -25.89
N ASN A 244 -11.04 0.19 -26.55
CA ASN A 244 -10.31 -0.14 -27.77
C ASN A 244 -9.14 -1.14 -27.55
N LYS A 245 -8.69 -1.37 -26.30
CA LYS A 245 -7.62 -2.34 -25.98
C LYS A 245 -8.13 -3.69 -25.46
N GLY A 246 -9.43 -3.83 -25.19
CA GLY A 246 -10.00 -4.92 -24.39
C GLY A 246 -10.65 -6.07 -25.16
N HIS A 247 -10.12 -6.48 -26.32
CA HIS A 247 -10.65 -7.64 -27.06
C HIS A 247 -9.54 -8.67 -27.36
N SER A 248 -9.05 -9.37 -26.34
CA SER A 248 -8.35 -10.65 -26.54
C SER A 248 -8.26 -11.48 -25.25
N SER A 249 -8.77 -12.71 -25.38
CA SER A 249 -8.65 -13.92 -24.55
C SER A 249 -9.25 -13.94 -23.14
N LEU A 250 -9.75 -15.14 -22.79
CA LEU A 250 -10.35 -15.54 -21.52
C LEU A 250 -9.32 -16.38 -20.75
N GLY A 251 -8.97 -15.99 -19.52
CA GLY A 251 -8.13 -16.77 -18.60
C GLY A 251 -8.48 -16.55 -17.13
N TYR A 252 -8.27 -17.57 -16.29
CA TYR A 252 -8.44 -17.49 -14.83
C TYR A 252 -7.32 -16.64 -14.20
N GLY A 253 -7.66 -15.80 -13.21
CA GLY A 253 -6.72 -14.94 -12.51
C GLY A 253 -5.56 -15.72 -11.86
N GLN A 254 -4.35 -15.22 -12.03
CA GLN A 254 -3.12 -15.81 -11.50
C GLN A 254 -2.55 -14.89 -10.42
N VAL A 255 -2.22 -15.43 -9.25
CA VAL A 255 -1.48 -14.69 -8.22
C VAL A 255 0.01 -14.97 -8.42
N SER A 256 0.76 -13.91 -8.67
CA SER A 256 2.22 -13.96 -8.81
C SER A 256 2.85 -13.52 -7.49
N ILE A 257 3.68 -14.40 -6.92
CA ILE A 257 4.43 -14.16 -5.69
C ILE A 257 5.91 -14.16 -6.04
N THR A 258 6.59 -13.05 -5.74
CA THR A 258 8.01 -12.89 -6.08
C THR A 258 8.78 -12.40 -4.86
N SER A 259 9.83 -13.14 -4.47
CA SER A 259 10.86 -12.58 -3.60
C SER A 259 11.51 -11.42 -4.35
N CYS A 260 11.42 -10.21 -3.81
CA CYS A 260 11.82 -8.99 -4.53
C CYS A 260 13.35 -8.89 -4.72
N ILE A 261 14.10 -9.89 -4.24
CA ILE A 261 15.53 -10.11 -4.49
C ILE A 261 15.79 -10.36 -6.01
N SER A 262 14.79 -10.80 -6.78
CA SER A 262 14.88 -10.95 -8.25
C SER A 262 13.94 -10.00 -9.03
N HIS A 263 14.38 -8.76 -9.20
CA HIS A 263 14.48 -8.04 -10.49
C HIS A 263 13.22 -7.67 -11.33
N ASN A 264 11.97 -7.93 -10.90
CA ASN A 264 10.80 -7.58 -11.76
C ASN A 264 9.73 -6.62 -11.17
N CYS A 265 9.63 -6.44 -9.84
CA CYS A 265 8.57 -5.57 -9.26
C CYS A 265 9.04 -4.16 -8.85
N LEU A 266 10.35 -3.97 -8.68
CA LEU A 266 10.98 -2.75 -8.14
C LEU A 266 12.02 -2.16 -9.09
N THR A 267 12.23 -2.79 -10.25
CA THR A 267 13.18 -2.40 -11.28
C THR A 267 12.42 -2.26 -12.60
N PRO A 268 12.71 -1.21 -13.39
CA PRO A 268 11.94 -0.84 -14.59
C PRO A 268 11.97 -1.88 -15.70
#